data_AF-A0AAD0XSD0-F1
#
_entry.id   AF-A0AAD0XSD0-F1
#
_cell.length_a   1.000
_cell.length_b   1.000
_cell.length_c   1.000
_cell.angle_alpha   90.00
_cell.angle_beta   90.00
_cell.angle_gamma   90.00
#
_symmetry.space_group_name_H-M   'P 1'
#
loop_
_entity.id
_entity.type
_entity.pdbx_description
1 polymer ?
#
loop_
_entity_poly.entity_id
_entity_poly.type
_entity_poly.pdbx_seq_one_letter_code
_entity_poly.pdbx_strand_id
1 'polypeptide(L)'
;MDLNHIKDIFELINYISGILIAIFALIALQQLRIAKAQIIENKNTQKINVTRDTLKHTTSLIESFGKNIIPLMNVLNDEIDNKKISYFEDAKVIIDNNSFKIDSNAKKEDVSQLLKIVEPFINLMNSLESFSANLVTGIAFEKLAFQAYGATFVSTIKRLLPMILILSTDGKHFSFTLQLFILWHNRSEQEKLLKEKEILEKKIKETSEKSFYIKTVGIDDLL
;
A
#
# COMPACT_ATOMS: atom_id res chain seq x y z
N MET A 1 -58.43 35.82 -52.06
CA MET A 1 -57.30 36.09 -51.14
C MET A 1 -56.07 36.18 -52.03
N ASP A 2 -55.51 37.37 -52.19
CA ASP A 2 -54.45 37.60 -53.17
C ASP A 2 -53.17 36.87 -52.78
N LEU A 3 -52.49 36.28 -53.77
CA LEU A 3 -51.25 35.51 -53.60
C LEU A 3 -50.17 36.29 -52.83
N ASN A 4 -50.18 37.62 -52.97
CA ASN A 4 -49.26 38.52 -52.29
C ASN A 4 -49.48 38.54 -50.77
N HIS A 5 -50.74 38.53 -50.30
CA HIS A 5 -51.03 38.50 -48.86
C HIS A 5 -50.59 37.19 -48.19
N ILE A 6 -50.65 36.07 -48.91
CA ILE A 6 -50.17 34.79 -48.39
C ILE A 6 -48.65 34.82 -48.25
N LYS A 7 -47.94 35.38 -49.23
CA LYS A 7 -46.48 35.50 -49.21
C LYS A 7 -46.00 36.37 -48.04
N ASP A 8 -46.66 37.51 -47.80
CA ASP A 8 -46.31 38.41 -46.69
C ASP A 8 -46.45 37.72 -45.31
N ILE A 9 -47.49 36.88 -45.15
CA ILE A 9 -47.68 36.08 -43.92
C ILE A 9 -46.55 35.06 -43.75
N PHE A 10 -46.15 34.37 -44.82
CA PHE A 10 -45.04 33.41 -44.76
C PHE A 10 -43.70 34.09 -44.46
N GLU A 11 -43.44 35.27 -45.04
CA GLU A 11 -42.23 36.06 -44.75
C GLU A 11 -42.19 36.51 -43.28
N LEU A 12 -43.33 36.94 -42.72
CA LEU A 12 -43.43 37.30 -41.31
C LEU A 12 -43.18 36.10 -40.38
N ILE A 13 -43.77 34.94 -40.68
CA ILE A 13 -43.54 33.70 -39.92
C ILE A 13 -42.08 33.28 -40.00
N ASN A 14 -41.45 33.40 -41.18
CA ASN A 14 -40.04 33.07 -41.36
C ASN A 14 -39.13 33.97 -40.51
N TYR A 15 -39.43 35.27 -40.45
CA TYR A 15 -38.71 36.21 -39.61
C TYR A 15 -38.84 35.89 -38.11
N ILE A 16 -40.06 35.60 -37.64
CA ILE A 16 -40.32 35.20 -36.25
C ILE A 16 -39.63 33.88 -35.90
N SER A 17 -39.65 32.91 -36.82
CA SER A 17 -38.99 31.61 -36.66
C SER A 17 -37.49 31.77 -36.40
N GLY A 18 -36.81 32.67 -37.12
CA GLY A 18 -35.39 32.95 -36.90
C GLY A 18 -35.08 33.44 -35.47
N ILE A 19 -35.92 34.34 -34.93
CA ILE A 19 -35.80 34.83 -33.55
C ILE A 19 -36.04 33.70 -32.54
N LEU A 20 -37.08 32.88 -32.77
CA LEU A 20 -37.37 31.75 -31.89
C LEU A 20 -36.23 30.73 -31.85
N ILE A 21 -35.66 30.37 -33.01
CA ILE A 21 -34.51 29.46 -33.10
C ILE A 21 -33.32 30.02 -32.32
N ALA A 22 -33.04 31.32 -32.44
CA ALA A 22 -31.95 31.96 -31.69
C ALA A 22 -32.18 31.87 -30.16
N ILE A 23 -33.42 32.10 -29.70
CA ILE A 23 -33.79 31.95 -28.28
C ILE A 23 -33.60 30.50 -27.83
N PHE A 24 -34.08 29.51 -28.60
CA PHE A 24 -33.89 28.10 -28.27
C PHE A 24 -32.41 27.71 -28.22
N ALA A 25 -31.58 28.24 -29.13
CA ALA A 25 -30.14 27.99 -29.13
C ALA A 25 -29.47 28.56 -27.87
N LEU A 26 -29.88 29.75 -27.41
CA LEU A 26 -29.39 30.34 -26.16
C LEU A 26 -29.80 29.50 -24.94
N ILE A 27 -31.05 29.06 -24.87
CA ILE A 27 -31.54 28.18 -23.81
C ILE A 27 -30.77 26.86 -23.79
N ALA A 28 -30.56 26.24 -24.97
CA ALA A 28 -29.79 25.00 -25.10
C ALA A 28 -28.34 25.18 -24.64
N LEU A 29 -27.70 26.31 -24.97
CA LEU A 29 -26.34 26.62 -24.52
C LEU A 29 -26.26 26.77 -23.00
N GLN A 30 -27.26 27.40 -22.37
CA GLN A 30 -27.35 27.50 -20.91
C GLN A 30 -27.51 26.13 -20.25
N GLN A 31 -28.37 25.27 -20.80
CA GLN A 31 -28.54 23.89 -20.31
C GLN A 31 -27.25 23.09 -20.40
N LEU A 32 -26.49 23.20 -21.51
CA LEU A 32 -25.19 22.57 -21.66
C LEU A 32 -24.18 23.04 -20.61
N ARG A 33 -24.20 24.33 -20.24
CA ARG A 33 -23.32 24.87 -19.20
C ARG A 33 -23.67 24.30 -17.82
N ILE A 34 -24.96 24.22 -17.48
CA ILE A 34 -25.44 23.64 -16.22
C ILE A 34 -25.10 22.15 -16.16
N ALA A 35 -25.36 21.40 -17.22
CA ALA A 35 -25.04 19.98 -17.29
C ALA A 35 -23.53 19.71 -17.09
N LYS A 36 -22.66 20.53 -17.70
CA LYS A 36 -21.21 20.44 -17.47
C LYS A 36 -20.83 20.69 -16.01
N ALA A 37 -21.42 21.70 -15.37
CA ALA A 37 -21.17 21.99 -13.95
C ALA A 37 -21.59 20.82 -13.05
N GLN A 38 -22.78 20.24 -13.29
CA GLN A 38 -23.28 19.07 -12.57
C GLN A 38 -22.38 17.84 -12.75
N ILE A 39 -21.86 17.60 -13.96
CA ILE A 39 -20.92 16.49 -14.20
C ILE A 39 -19.65 16.67 -13.37
N ILE A 40 -19.12 17.90 -13.29
CA ILE A 40 -17.90 18.18 -12.51
C ILE A 40 -18.17 17.97 -11.01
N GLU A 41 -19.30 18.48 -10.51
CA GLU A 41 -19.72 18.31 -9.12
C GLU A 41 -19.93 16.82 -8.77
N ASN A 42 -20.64 16.07 -9.62
CA ASN A 42 -20.86 14.64 -9.44
C ASN A 42 -19.54 13.86 -9.41
N LYS A 43 -18.57 14.21 -10.28
CA LYS A 43 -17.24 13.60 -10.24
C LYS A 43 -16.51 13.87 -8.93
N ASN A 44 -16.62 15.08 -8.39
CA ASN A 44 -16.00 15.42 -7.11
C ASN A 44 -16.67 14.68 -5.95
N THR A 45 -17.99 14.66 -5.90
CA THR A 45 -18.77 13.91 -4.90
C THR A 45 -18.47 12.41 -4.97
N GLN A 46 -18.38 11.84 -6.17
CA GLN A 46 -18.02 10.44 -6.37
C GLN A 46 -16.61 10.14 -5.84
N LYS A 47 -15.61 11.00 -6.12
CA LYS A 47 -14.25 10.84 -5.57
C LYS A 47 -14.23 10.88 -4.04
N ILE A 48 -14.98 11.80 -3.44
CA ILE A 48 -15.08 11.92 -1.97
C ILE A 48 -15.73 10.66 -1.39
N ASN A 49 -16.82 10.17 -1.98
CA ASN A 49 -17.50 8.97 -1.52
C ASN A 49 -16.63 7.72 -1.64
N VAL A 50 -15.96 7.53 -2.79
CA VAL A 50 -15.01 6.42 -2.99
C VAL A 50 -13.89 6.48 -1.95
N THR A 51 -13.30 7.66 -1.73
CA THR A 51 -12.25 7.84 -0.71
C THR A 51 -12.76 7.48 0.68
N ARG A 52 -13.96 7.94 1.04
CA ARG A 52 -14.57 7.65 2.34
C ARG A 52 -14.83 6.15 2.52
N ASP A 53 -15.33 5.49 1.49
CA ASP A 53 -15.69 4.08 1.56
C ASP A 53 -14.42 3.19 1.59
N THR A 54 -13.38 3.54 0.82
CA THR A 54 -12.04 2.92 0.92
C THR A 54 -11.44 3.10 2.31
N LEU A 55 -11.55 4.28 2.93
CA LEU A 55 -11.08 4.52 4.30
C LEU A 55 -11.82 3.64 5.31
N LYS A 56 -13.15 3.60 5.24
CA LYS A 56 -13.97 2.74 6.11
C LYS A 56 -13.57 1.26 5.97
N HIS A 57 -13.43 0.78 4.73
CA HIS A 57 -13.00 -0.59 4.46
C HIS A 57 -11.61 -0.87 5.04
N THR A 58 -10.69 0.08 4.91
CA THR A 58 -9.35 -0.02 5.49
C THR A 58 -9.39 -0.12 7.01
N THR A 59 -10.21 0.70 7.67
CA THR A 59 -10.41 0.61 9.12
C THR A 59 -10.94 -0.76 9.53
N SER A 60 -11.93 -1.29 8.82
CA SER A 60 -12.46 -2.65 9.07
C SER A 60 -11.39 -3.73 8.86
N LEU A 61 -10.50 -3.59 7.88
CA LEU A 61 -9.38 -4.51 7.67
C LEU A 61 -8.36 -4.45 8.80
N ILE A 62 -8.03 -3.25 9.29
CA ILE A 62 -7.15 -3.05 10.45
C ILE A 62 -7.76 -3.69 11.70
N GLU A 63 -9.05 -3.49 11.93
CA GLU A 63 -9.76 -4.13 13.04
C GLU A 63 -9.77 -5.66 12.91
N SER A 64 -10.06 -6.17 11.72
CA SER A 64 -10.02 -7.60 11.40
C SER A 64 -8.62 -8.20 11.59
N PHE A 65 -7.56 -7.47 11.23
CA PHE A 65 -6.18 -7.91 11.46
C PHE A 65 -5.91 -8.13 12.95
N GLY A 66 -6.29 -7.17 13.79
CA GLY A 66 -6.14 -7.29 15.24
C GLY A 66 -7.00 -8.41 15.85
N LYS A 67 -8.25 -8.55 15.40
CA LYS A 67 -9.20 -9.52 15.97
C LYS A 67 -9.01 -10.96 15.48
N ASN A 68 -8.59 -11.15 14.23
CA ASN A 68 -8.56 -12.45 13.59
C ASN A 68 -7.13 -12.93 13.31
N ILE A 69 -6.26 -12.06 12.77
CA ILE A 69 -4.93 -12.46 12.33
C ILE A 69 -3.97 -12.58 13.52
N ILE A 70 -3.96 -11.61 14.45
CA ILE A 70 -3.06 -11.69 15.62
C ILE A 70 -3.29 -12.96 16.45
N PRO A 71 -4.53 -13.38 16.78
CA PRO A 71 -4.74 -14.64 17.48
C PRO A 71 -4.21 -15.86 16.72
N LEU A 72 -4.38 -15.91 15.39
CA LEU A 72 -3.81 -16.99 14.57
C LEU A 72 -2.28 -16.98 14.58
N MET A 73 -1.65 -15.80 14.60
CA MET A 73 -0.20 -15.68 14.78
C MET A 73 0.23 -16.25 16.14
N ASN A 74 -0.50 -15.94 17.20
CA ASN A 74 -0.20 -16.45 18.54
C ASN A 74 -0.35 -17.97 18.60
N VAL A 75 -1.44 -18.54 18.06
CA VAL A 75 -1.64 -19.99 17.99
C VAL A 75 -0.48 -20.66 17.24
N LEU A 76 -0.05 -20.10 16.10
CA LEU A 76 1.09 -20.65 15.37
C LEU A 76 2.40 -20.57 16.18
N ASN A 77 2.63 -19.45 16.89
CA ASN A 77 3.82 -19.29 17.73
C ASN A 77 3.84 -20.29 18.88
N ASP A 78 2.72 -20.42 19.59
CA ASP A 78 2.58 -21.36 20.69
C ASP A 78 2.84 -22.79 20.20
N GLU A 79 2.35 -23.15 19.01
CA GLU A 79 2.59 -24.45 18.39
C GLU A 79 4.06 -24.67 18.00
N ILE A 80 4.74 -23.64 17.49
CA ILE A 80 6.19 -23.68 17.18
C ILE A 80 7.00 -23.89 18.46
N ASP A 81 6.68 -23.14 19.51
CA ASP A 81 7.40 -23.14 20.79
C ASP A 81 7.16 -24.45 21.56
N ASN A 82 5.91 -24.90 21.64
CA ASN A 82 5.54 -26.17 22.29
C ASN A 82 6.19 -27.38 21.62
N LYS A 83 6.32 -27.35 20.28
CA LYS A 83 6.97 -28.42 19.50
C LYS A 83 8.48 -28.24 19.35
N LYS A 84 9.05 -27.14 19.85
CA LYS A 84 10.47 -26.78 19.80
C LYS A 84 11.06 -26.84 18.39
N ILE A 85 10.35 -26.25 17.42
CA ILE A 85 10.76 -26.27 16.01
C ILE A 85 11.83 -25.19 15.78
N SER A 86 13.10 -25.59 15.69
CA SER A 86 14.23 -24.65 15.45
C SER A 86 14.39 -24.22 13.99
N TYR A 87 13.66 -24.87 13.07
CA TYR A 87 13.80 -24.67 11.62
C TYR A 87 13.74 -23.20 11.18
N PHE A 88 12.88 -22.40 11.81
CA PHE A 88 12.70 -20.98 11.46
C PHE A 88 13.87 -20.08 11.91
N GLU A 89 14.67 -20.52 12.89
CA GLU A 89 15.85 -19.79 13.37
C GLU A 89 17.08 -20.10 12.51
N ASP A 90 17.19 -21.35 12.05
CA ASP A 90 18.33 -21.83 11.27
C ASP A 90 18.27 -21.42 9.79
N ALA A 91 17.06 -21.23 9.24
CA ALA A 91 16.86 -20.91 7.84
C ALA A 91 17.23 -19.46 7.52
N LYS A 92 18.23 -19.26 6.64
CA LYS A 92 18.57 -17.93 6.12
C LYS A 92 17.84 -17.65 4.82
N VAL A 93 17.01 -16.62 4.82
CA VAL A 93 16.36 -16.11 3.61
C VAL A 93 17.05 -14.82 3.19
N ILE A 94 17.65 -14.85 2.00
CA ILE A 94 18.22 -13.66 1.35
C ILE A 94 17.10 -13.03 0.53
N ILE A 95 16.78 -11.79 0.84
CA ILE A 95 15.79 -10.97 0.14
C ILE A 95 16.56 -10.03 -0.77
N ASP A 96 16.42 -10.19 -2.09
CA ASP A 96 17.10 -9.35 -3.08
C ASP A 96 16.07 -8.71 -4.01
N ASN A 97 15.74 -7.44 -3.73
CA ASN A 97 14.96 -6.43 -4.48
C ASN A 97 13.64 -6.83 -5.16
N ASN A 98 13.31 -8.12 -5.28
CA ASN A 98 12.09 -8.74 -5.81
C ASN A 98 12.19 -10.29 -5.84
N SER A 99 13.28 -10.90 -5.39
CA SER A 99 13.47 -12.34 -5.36
C SER A 99 13.82 -12.83 -3.95
N PHE A 100 13.42 -14.06 -3.67
CA PHE A 100 13.74 -14.75 -2.43
C PHE A 100 14.67 -15.90 -2.75
N LYS A 101 15.78 -16.00 -2.02
CA LYS A 101 16.64 -17.18 -2.04
C LYS A 101 16.71 -17.75 -0.64
N ILE A 102 16.43 -19.04 -0.53
CA ILE A 102 16.66 -19.78 0.72
C ILE A 102 18.07 -20.35 0.63
N ASP A 103 18.94 -19.90 1.53
CA ASP A 103 20.20 -20.58 1.81
C ASP A 103 19.94 -21.50 3.02
N SER A 104 19.48 -22.71 2.71
CA SER A 104 19.07 -23.68 3.72
C SER A 104 20.10 -24.80 3.76
N ASN A 105 20.93 -24.80 4.81
CA ASN A 105 21.60 -26.00 5.31
C ASN A 105 20.62 -26.95 6.05
N ALA A 106 19.31 -26.72 5.94
CA ALA A 106 18.33 -27.45 6.72
C ALA A 106 18.30 -28.93 6.34
N LYS A 107 18.27 -29.78 7.37
CA LYS A 107 18.27 -31.24 7.19
C LYS A 107 16.86 -31.68 6.80
N LYS A 108 16.75 -32.79 6.06
CA LYS A 108 15.45 -33.40 5.71
C LYS A 108 14.58 -33.68 6.95
N GLU A 109 15.23 -33.97 8.08
CA GLU A 109 14.57 -34.21 9.37
C GLU A 109 13.81 -32.97 9.87
N ASP A 110 14.31 -31.77 9.63
CA ASP A 110 13.72 -30.52 10.12
C ASP A 110 12.42 -30.18 9.36
N VAL A 111 12.36 -30.54 8.07
CA VAL A 111 11.17 -30.36 7.22
C VAL A 111 10.00 -31.22 7.72
N SER A 112 10.27 -32.41 8.26
CA SER A 112 9.23 -33.29 8.81
C SER A 112 8.52 -32.69 10.04
N GLN A 113 9.21 -31.81 10.78
CA GLN A 113 8.62 -31.13 11.93
C GLN A 113 7.63 -30.05 11.51
N LEU A 114 7.83 -29.43 10.34
CA LEU A 114 6.91 -28.43 9.78
C LEU A 114 5.53 -29.02 9.51
N LEU A 115 5.45 -30.30 9.14
CA LEU A 115 4.17 -30.99 8.91
C LEU A 115 3.25 -30.92 10.13
N LYS A 116 3.81 -30.83 11.34
CA LYS A 116 3.05 -30.76 12.59
C LYS A 116 2.35 -29.41 12.79
N ILE A 117 2.76 -28.37 12.07
CA ILE A 117 2.20 -27.01 12.20
C ILE A 117 1.57 -26.52 10.89
N VAL A 118 1.41 -27.40 9.90
CA VAL A 118 0.84 -27.04 8.59
C VAL A 118 -0.56 -26.47 8.72
N GLU A 119 -1.42 -27.04 9.56
CA GLU A 119 -2.79 -26.57 9.74
C GLU A 119 -2.88 -25.14 10.31
N PRO A 120 -2.29 -24.82 11.48
CA PRO A 120 -2.31 -23.45 11.99
C PRO A 120 -1.59 -22.46 11.05
N PHE A 121 -0.54 -22.91 10.36
CA PHE A 121 0.13 -22.12 9.33
C PHE A 121 -0.80 -21.77 8.17
N ILE A 122 -1.50 -22.75 7.58
CA ILE A 122 -2.42 -22.52 6.46
C ILE A 122 -3.56 -21.58 6.88
N ASN A 123 -4.10 -21.75 8.09
CA ASN A 123 -5.16 -20.87 8.60
C ASN A 123 -4.70 -19.41 8.70
N LEU A 124 -3.49 -19.19 9.24
CA LEU A 124 -2.88 -17.87 9.27
C LEU A 124 -2.64 -17.32 7.87
N MET A 125 -2.02 -18.10 6.98
CA MET A 125 -1.66 -17.66 5.64
C MET A 125 -2.87 -17.36 4.76
N ASN A 126 -3.97 -18.11 4.88
CA ASN A 126 -5.22 -17.80 4.18
C ASN A 126 -5.80 -16.45 4.62
N SER A 127 -5.72 -16.17 5.93
CA SER A 127 -6.19 -14.89 6.49
C SER A 127 -5.31 -13.73 6.04
N LEU A 128 -3.99 -13.92 6.04
CA LEU A 128 -3.01 -12.95 5.54
C LEU A 128 -3.14 -12.72 4.03
N GLU A 129 -3.43 -13.76 3.24
CA GLU A 129 -3.62 -13.64 1.80
C GLU A 129 -4.86 -12.82 1.46
N SER A 130 -5.98 -13.08 2.14
CA SER A 130 -7.20 -12.29 2.00
C SER A 130 -6.99 -10.82 2.39
N PHE A 131 -6.31 -10.59 3.51
CA PHE A 131 -5.93 -9.24 3.94
C PHE A 131 -5.05 -8.54 2.90
N SER A 132 -4.03 -9.24 2.41
CA SER A 132 -3.05 -8.69 1.47
C SER A 132 -3.67 -8.40 0.11
N ALA A 133 -4.58 -9.26 -0.37
CA ALA A 133 -5.30 -9.06 -1.63
C ALA A 133 -6.04 -7.72 -1.66
N ASN A 134 -6.69 -7.33 -0.56
CA ASN A 134 -7.41 -6.06 -0.48
C ASN A 134 -6.49 -4.83 -0.60
N LEU A 135 -5.26 -4.92 -0.09
CA LEU A 135 -4.30 -3.82 -0.10
C LEU A 135 -3.57 -3.75 -1.45
N VAL A 136 -3.13 -4.88 -1.99
CA VAL A 136 -2.41 -4.96 -3.26
C VAL A 136 -3.31 -4.56 -4.44
N THR A 137 -4.59 -4.93 -4.42
CA THR A 137 -5.55 -4.54 -5.47
C THR A 137 -6.02 -3.09 -5.39
N GLY A 138 -5.65 -2.36 -4.34
CA GLY A 138 -6.04 -0.95 -4.14
C GLY A 138 -7.48 -0.74 -3.66
N ILE A 139 -8.17 -1.81 -3.22
CA ILE A 139 -9.51 -1.71 -2.60
C ILE A 139 -9.43 -1.01 -1.23
N ALA A 140 -8.28 -1.10 -0.57
CA ALA A 140 -7.99 -0.45 0.71
C ALA A 140 -6.74 0.46 0.65
N PHE A 141 -6.67 1.43 1.56
CA PHE A 141 -5.54 2.33 1.72
C PHE A 141 -4.36 1.62 2.40
N GLU A 142 -3.50 1.04 1.56
CA GLU A 142 -2.27 0.34 1.96
C GLU A 142 -1.42 1.13 2.95
N LYS A 143 -1.18 2.44 2.72
CA LYS A 143 -0.36 3.28 3.60
C LYS A 143 -0.89 3.34 5.05
N LEU A 144 -2.20 3.42 5.22
CA LEU A 144 -2.83 3.48 6.55
C LEU A 144 -2.69 2.14 7.27
N ALA A 145 -2.87 1.03 6.56
CA ALA A 145 -2.66 -0.31 7.10
C ALA A 145 -1.19 -0.57 7.48
N PHE A 146 -0.24 -0.09 6.66
CA PHE A 146 1.19 -0.18 6.96
C PHE A 146 1.56 0.54 8.25
N GLN A 147 0.99 1.72 8.51
CA GLN A 147 1.23 2.45 9.76
C GLN A 147 0.72 1.68 10.99
N ALA A 148 -0.38 0.95 10.86
CA ALA A 148 -0.97 0.20 11.96
C ALA A 148 -0.23 -1.13 12.25
N TYR A 149 0.09 -1.91 11.21
CA TYR A 149 0.60 -3.28 11.37
C TYR A 149 1.80 -3.64 10.48
N GLY A 150 2.39 -2.67 9.78
CA GLY A 150 3.49 -2.90 8.84
C GLY A 150 4.67 -3.64 9.46
N ALA A 151 5.11 -3.20 10.64
CA ALA A 151 6.22 -3.83 11.37
C ALA A 151 5.89 -5.30 11.73
N THR A 152 4.73 -5.54 12.35
CA THR A 152 4.29 -6.88 12.77
C THR A 152 4.13 -7.82 11.57
N PHE A 153 3.50 -7.34 10.50
CA PHE A 153 3.33 -8.13 9.27
C PHE A 153 4.69 -8.50 8.66
N VAL A 154 5.59 -7.53 8.49
CA VAL A 154 6.91 -7.76 7.91
C VAL A 154 7.72 -8.73 8.79
N SER A 155 7.74 -8.57 10.11
CA SER A 155 8.45 -9.51 11.00
C SER A 155 7.89 -10.92 10.93
N THR A 156 6.56 -11.05 10.92
CA THR A 156 5.90 -12.36 10.88
C THR A 156 6.16 -13.06 9.56
N ILE A 157 5.92 -12.40 8.43
CA ILE A 157 6.18 -13.00 7.11
C ILE A 157 7.66 -13.32 6.94
N LYS A 158 8.56 -12.43 7.38
CA LYS A 158 10.01 -12.68 7.29
C LYS A 158 10.42 -13.97 7.99
N ARG A 159 9.88 -14.24 9.18
CA ARG A 159 10.14 -15.50 9.89
C ARG A 159 9.50 -16.70 9.20
N LEU A 160 8.33 -16.55 8.59
CA LEU A 160 7.59 -17.62 7.94
C LEU A 160 8.02 -17.90 6.48
N LEU A 161 8.82 -17.02 5.87
CA LEU A 161 9.30 -17.13 4.48
C LEU A 161 9.84 -18.52 4.11
N PRO A 162 10.69 -19.18 4.93
CA PRO A 162 11.18 -20.52 4.61
C PRO A 162 10.05 -21.51 4.29
N MET A 163 9.01 -21.53 5.11
CA MET A 163 7.87 -22.42 4.95
C MET A 163 6.96 -21.98 3.80
N ILE A 164 6.76 -20.67 3.63
CA ILE A 164 6.00 -20.11 2.50
C ILE A 164 6.62 -20.55 1.16
N LEU A 165 7.94 -20.46 1.03
CA LEU A 165 8.65 -20.81 -0.19
C LEU A 165 8.69 -22.32 -0.45
N ILE A 166 8.74 -23.16 0.59
CA ILE A 166 8.59 -24.61 0.45
C ILE A 166 7.19 -24.99 -0.05
N LEU A 167 6.16 -24.31 0.42
CA LEU A 167 4.76 -24.62 0.06
C LEU A 167 4.31 -23.95 -1.25
N SER A 168 4.97 -22.86 -1.66
CA SER A 168 4.70 -22.14 -2.91
C SER A 168 5.58 -22.66 -4.06
N THR A 169 5.58 -23.98 -4.28
CA THR A 169 6.37 -24.65 -5.33
C THR A 169 5.97 -24.23 -6.75
N ASP A 170 4.74 -23.76 -6.94
CA ASP A 170 4.21 -23.29 -8.23
C ASP A 170 4.17 -21.75 -8.35
N GLY A 171 4.61 -21.03 -7.31
CA GLY A 171 4.60 -19.57 -7.24
C GLY A 171 3.20 -18.94 -7.18
N LYS A 172 2.13 -19.72 -7.04
CA LYS A 172 0.74 -19.21 -7.02
C LYS A 172 0.22 -19.02 -5.61
N HIS A 173 0.65 -19.86 -4.69
CA HIS A 173 0.22 -19.76 -3.31
C HIS A 173 0.84 -18.54 -2.63
N PHE A 174 -0.02 -17.80 -1.92
CA PHE A 174 0.35 -16.64 -1.10
C PHE A 174 0.97 -15.47 -1.88
N SER A 175 0.60 -15.34 -3.16
CA SER A 175 1.16 -14.34 -4.07
C SER A 175 0.91 -12.91 -3.61
N PHE A 176 -0.29 -12.59 -3.08
CA PHE A 176 -0.60 -11.26 -2.59
C PHE A 176 0.16 -10.95 -1.30
N THR A 177 0.29 -11.93 -0.42
CA THR A 177 1.07 -11.81 0.82
C THR A 177 2.53 -11.53 0.52
N LEU A 178 3.14 -12.24 -0.42
CA LEU A 178 4.52 -12.02 -0.84
C LEU A 178 4.71 -10.65 -1.51
N GLN A 179 3.79 -10.24 -2.39
CA GLN A 179 3.83 -8.91 -3.01
C GLN A 179 3.74 -7.79 -1.96
N LEU A 180 2.80 -7.90 -1.02
CA LEU A 180 2.66 -6.94 0.06
C LEU A 180 3.90 -6.93 0.95
N PHE A 181 4.47 -8.10 1.24
CA PHE A 181 5.70 -8.22 2.01
C PHE A 181 6.85 -7.49 1.34
N ILE A 182 7.10 -7.68 0.05
CA ILE A 182 8.17 -6.98 -0.66
C ILE A 182 7.97 -5.46 -0.57
N LEU A 183 6.74 -5.00 -0.84
CA LEU A 183 6.40 -3.58 -0.76
C LEU A 183 6.69 -3.00 0.63
N TRP A 184 6.23 -3.67 1.68
CA TRP A 184 6.35 -3.21 3.07
C TRP A 184 7.76 -3.38 3.64
N HIS A 185 8.46 -4.44 3.24
CA HIS A 185 9.85 -4.67 3.63
C HIS A 185 10.76 -3.58 3.05
N ASN A 186 10.66 -3.30 1.75
CA ASN A 186 11.44 -2.25 1.10
C ASN A 186 11.16 -0.88 1.72
N ARG A 187 9.89 -0.58 2.04
CA ARG A 187 9.52 0.66 2.75
C ARG A 187 10.15 0.73 4.14
N SER A 188 10.10 -0.36 4.91
CA SER A 188 10.70 -0.43 6.26
C SER A 188 12.23 -0.26 6.23
N GLU A 189 12.91 -0.92 5.28
CA GLU A 189 14.36 -0.75 5.09
C GLU A 189 14.70 0.69 4.68
N GLN A 190 13.91 1.31 3.79
CA GLN A 190 14.09 2.71 3.43
C GLN A 190 13.94 3.65 4.64
N GLU A 191 12.90 3.45 5.45
CA GLU A 191 12.69 4.23 6.68
C GLU A 191 13.84 4.06 7.68
N LYS A 192 14.39 2.85 7.78
CA LYS A 192 15.56 2.57 8.63
C LYS A 192 16.81 3.27 8.13
N LEU A 193 17.12 3.18 6.83
CA LEU A 193 18.28 3.83 6.22
C LEU A 193 18.20 5.36 6.34
N LEU A 194 17.00 5.94 6.21
CA LEU A 194 16.79 7.38 6.41
C LEU A 194 17.07 7.79 7.86
N LYS A 195 16.58 7.04 8.85
CA LYS A 195 16.89 7.28 10.26
C LYS A 195 18.38 7.16 10.57
N GLU A 196 19.05 6.15 10.02
CA GLU A 196 20.49 5.96 10.18
C GLU A 196 21.28 7.12 9.57
N LYS A 197 20.88 7.59 8.38
CA LYS A 197 21.45 8.78 7.75
C LYS A 197 21.30 10.02 8.63
N GLU A 198 20.11 10.29 9.16
CA GLU A 198 19.86 11.44 10.05
C GLU A 198 20.74 11.39 11.31
N ILE A 199 20.89 10.19 11.92
CA ILE A 199 21.75 9.98 13.08
C ILE A 199 23.22 10.24 12.72
N LEU A 200 23.69 9.74 11.58
CA LEU A 200 25.07 9.94 11.11
C LEU A 200 25.35 11.42 10.81
N GLU A 201 24.44 12.12 10.13
CA GLU A 201 24.56 13.54 9.85
C GLU A 201 24.63 14.37 11.15
N LYS A 202 23.83 14.01 12.16
CA LYS A 202 23.89 14.64 13.48
C LYS A 202 25.25 14.42 14.15
N LYS A 203 25.77 13.18 14.13
CA LYS A 203 27.11 12.86 14.69
C LYS A 203 28.25 13.60 13.98
N ILE A 204 28.16 13.76 12.66
CA ILE A 204 29.15 14.51 11.88
C ILE A 204 29.17 15.98 12.30
N LYS A 205 28.00 16.61 12.41
CA LYS A 205 27.88 18.02 12.86
C LYS A 205 28.47 18.22 14.26
N GLU A 206 28.11 17.36 15.21
CA GLU A 206 28.64 17.41 16.58
C GLU A 206 30.16 17.20 16.66
N THR A 207 30.74 16.39 15.76
CA THR A 207 32.19 16.15 15.70
C THR A 207 32.92 17.33 15.08
N SER A 208 32.39 17.92 14.01
CA SER A 208 32.97 19.11 13.36
C SER A 208 32.92 20.35 14.26
N GLU A 209 31.89 20.49 15.10
CA GLU A 209 31.78 21.59 16.07
C GLU A 209 32.69 21.40 17.30
N LYS A 210 33.10 20.17 17.62
CA LYS A 210 34.04 19.88 18.71
C LYS A 210 35.51 19.94 18.29
N SER A 211 35.80 19.88 16.99
CA SER A 211 37.14 20.07 16.44
C SER A 211 37.45 21.55 16.20
N PHE A 212 37.45 22.37 17.26
CA PHE A 212 38.13 23.68 17.23
C PHE A 212 39.53 23.51 17.82
N TYR A 213 40.52 23.71 16.95
CA TYR A 213 41.97 23.75 17.15
C TYR A 213 42.49 23.88 18.60
N ILE A 214 43.13 22.82 19.12
CA ILE A 214 44.21 22.98 20.09
C ILE A 214 45.45 23.34 19.28
N LYS A 215 45.85 24.62 19.30
CA LYS A 215 47.17 25.04 18.83
C LYS A 215 48.17 24.36 19.76
N THR A 216 48.86 23.30 19.30
CA THR A 216 49.99 22.76 20.06
C THR A 216 51.05 23.85 20.09
N VAL A 217 51.22 24.49 21.26
CA VAL A 217 52.33 25.40 21.50
C VAL A 217 53.59 24.55 21.37
N GLY A 218 54.40 24.88 20.37
CA GLY A 218 55.70 24.24 20.14
C GLY A 218 56.55 24.37 21.38
N ILE A 219 57.21 23.27 21.74
CA ILE A 219 58.28 23.23 22.72
C ILE A 219 59.48 23.89 22.04
N ASP A 220 59.56 25.22 22.08
CA ASP A 220 60.69 26.00 21.55
C ASP A 220 61.32 26.95 22.59
N ASP A 221 61.05 26.78 23.90
CA ASP A 221 61.66 27.61 24.95
C ASP A 221 62.21 26.77 26.13
N LEU A 222 63.04 25.77 25.83
CA LEU A 222 63.96 25.16 26.80
C LEU A 222 65.34 24.98 26.17
N LEU A 223 66.01 26.11 25.90
CA LEU A 223 67.45 26.24 25.78
C LEU A 223 67.92 27.37 26.69
#